data_AF-A0A377K5J0-F1
#
_entry.id   AF-A0A377K5J0-F1
#
_cell.length_a   1.000
_cell.length_b   1.000
_cell.length_c   1.000
_cell.angle_alpha   90.00
_cell.angle_beta   90.00
_cell.angle_gamma   90.00
#
_symmetry.space_group_name_H-M   'P 1'
#
loop_
_entity.id
_entity.type
_entity.pdbx_description
1 polymer ?
#
loop_
_entity_poly.entity_id
_entity_poly.type
_entity_poly.pdbx_seq_one_letter_code
_entity_poly.pdbx_strand_id
1 'polypeptide(L)'
;MKTVFFSDEVPDRWGDCVAARNLGITTFLSTPIHLPDGSFYGTLCAASSEKRQWSERAEQVLQLFAGLIAQYIQKEALVEQLREANAALIAQSYTDSLTGLPNRRGDF
;
A
#
# COMPACT_ATOMS: atom_id res chain seq x y z
N MET A 1 10.85 -19.43 2.25
CA MET A 1 9.54 -19.55 2.93
C MET A 1 8.53 -18.85 2.04
N LYS A 2 7.56 -19.58 1.46
CA LYS A 2 6.58 -18.98 0.53
C LYS A 2 5.57 -18.15 1.33
N THR A 3 5.54 -16.84 1.12
CA THR A 3 4.62 -15.90 1.79
C THR A 3 3.31 -15.70 1.02
N VAL A 4 3.12 -16.42 -0.09
CA VAL A 4 1.97 -16.31 -0.98
C VAL A 4 0.93 -17.37 -0.63
N PHE A 5 -0.33 -16.97 -0.56
CA PHE A 5 -1.46 -17.85 -0.31
C PHE A 5 -2.18 -18.17 -1.62
N PHE A 6 -2.55 -19.44 -1.82
CA PHE A 6 -3.37 -19.88 -2.97
C PHE A 6 -4.44 -20.87 -2.55
N SER A 7 -5.60 -20.76 -3.19
CA SER A 7 -6.71 -21.71 -3.11
C SER A 7 -7.50 -21.69 -4.42
N ASP A 8 -7.71 -22.84 -5.03
CA ASP A 8 -8.58 -23.04 -6.20
C ASP A 8 -9.94 -23.69 -5.85
N GLU A 9 -10.20 -23.81 -4.54
CA GLU A 9 -11.42 -24.35 -3.94
C GLU A 9 -11.99 -23.33 -2.93
N VAL A 10 -12.06 -22.06 -3.33
CA VAL A 10 -12.56 -20.97 -2.48
C VAL A 10 -13.97 -21.21 -1.94
N PRO A 11 -14.95 -21.72 -2.71
CA PRO A 11 -16.29 -21.99 -2.20
C PRO A 11 -16.32 -23.03 -1.08
N ASP A 12 -15.45 -24.03 -1.14
CA ASP A 12 -15.38 -25.09 -0.13
C ASP A 12 -14.62 -24.63 1.12
N ARG A 13 -13.56 -23.84 0.92
CA ARG A 13 -12.67 -23.40 2.00
C ARG A 13 -13.19 -22.18 2.76
N TRP A 14 -13.90 -21.28 2.07
CA TRP A 14 -14.41 -20.02 2.59
C TRP A 14 -15.86 -19.80 2.16
N GLY A 15 -16.67 -20.86 2.25
CA GLY A 15 -18.07 -20.82 1.87
C GLY A 15 -18.89 -19.80 2.65
N ASP A 16 -18.48 -19.44 3.87
CA ASP A 16 -19.07 -18.41 4.72
C ASP A 16 -18.73 -16.97 4.29
N CYS A 17 -17.73 -16.79 3.43
CA CYS A 17 -17.36 -15.47 2.92
C CYS A 17 -18.37 -14.97 1.88
N VAL A 18 -19.31 -14.13 2.33
CA VAL A 18 -20.35 -13.52 1.48
C VAL A 18 -19.75 -12.77 0.30
N ALA A 19 -18.65 -12.04 0.50
CA ALA A 19 -17.98 -11.31 -0.58
C ALA A 19 -17.43 -12.25 -1.67
N ALA A 20 -16.74 -13.33 -1.27
CA ALA A 20 -16.21 -14.31 -2.22
C ALA A 20 -17.33 -15.02 -2.99
N ARG A 21 -18.43 -15.34 -2.31
CA ARG A 21 -19.62 -15.94 -2.94
C ARG A 21 -20.28 -15.00 -3.95
N ASN A 22 -20.49 -13.74 -3.58
CA ASN A 22 -21.14 -12.75 -4.44
C ASN A 22 -20.31 -12.44 -5.70
N LEU A 23 -18.98 -12.48 -5.57
CA LEU A 23 -18.05 -12.31 -6.68
C LEU A 23 -17.82 -13.62 -7.47
N GLY A 24 -18.42 -14.73 -7.03
CA GLY A 24 -18.28 -16.05 -7.66
C GLY A 24 -16.85 -16.55 -7.68
N ILE A 25 -16.04 -16.24 -6.67
CA ILE A 25 -14.60 -16.57 -6.65
C ILE A 25 -14.45 -18.09 -6.46
N THR A 26 -13.78 -18.73 -7.42
CA THR A 26 -13.37 -20.13 -7.36
C THR A 26 -11.88 -20.26 -7.06
N THR A 27 -11.06 -19.43 -7.71
CA THR A 27 -9.61 -19.38 -7.47
C THR A 27 -9.18 -18.05 -6.92
N PHE A 28 -8.29 -18.09 -5.93
CA PHE A 28 -7.75 -16.93 -5.24
C PHE A 28 -6.25 -17.11 -4.99
N LEU A 29 -5.51 -16.05 -5.25
CA LEU A 29 -4.07 -15.94 -5.01
C LEU A 29 -3.82 -14.61 -4.30
N SER A 30 -3.11 -14.62 -3.18
CA SER A 30 -2.83 -13.42 -2.39
C SER A 30 -1.35 -13.34 -2.02
N THR A 31 -0.76 -12.18 -2.27
CA THR A 31 0.63 -11.87 -1.94
C THR A 31 0.67 -10.69 -0.97
N PRO A 32 1.41 -10.78 0.15
CA PRO A 32 1.51 -9.66 1.08
C PRO A 32 2.34 -8.53 0.51
N ILE A 33 1.93 -7.31 0.82
CA ILE A 33 2.64 -6.06 0.55
C ILE A 33 3.31 -5.66 1.85
N HIS A 34 4.64 -5.62 1.85
CA HIS A 34 5.44 -5.09 2.95
C HIS A 34 6.08 -3.78 2.52
N LEU A 35 6.06 -2.78 3.39
CA LEU A 35 6.81 -1.55 3.16
C LEU A 35 8.32 -1.79 3.28
N PRO A 36 9.17 -0.89 2.78
CA PRO A 36 10.62 -1.04 2.86
C PRO A 36 11.19 -1.17 4.29
N ASP A 37 10.46 -0.72 5.30
CA ASP A 37 10.78 -0.90 6.72
C ASP A 37 10.44 -2.30 7.27
N GLY A 38 9.86 -3.16 6.43
CA GLY A 38 9.44 -4.52 6.78
C GLY A 38 8.04 -4.61 7.39
N SER A 39 7.36 -3.47 7.60
CA SER A 39 6.00 -3.47 8.14
C SER A 39 4.99 -4.03 7.13
N PHE A 40 3.96 -4.71 7.66
CA PHE A 40 2.87 -5.24 6.85
C PHE A 40 1.89 -4.12 6.50
N TYR A 41 1.70 -3.87 5.20
CA TYR A 41 0.76 -2.88 4.70
C TYR A 41 -0.60 -3.48 4.36
N GLY A 42 -0.61 -4.66 3.73
CA GLY A 42 -1.81 -5.31 3.23
C GLY A 42 -1.51 -6.43 2.26
N THR A 43 -2.46 -6.75 1.37
CA THR A 43 -2.30 -7.83 0.38
C THR A 43 -2.70 -7.39 -1.02
N LEU A 44 -1.94 -7.84 -2.03
CA LEU A 44 -2.35 -7.82 -3.43
C LEU A 44 -2.97 -9.18 -3.78
N CYS A 45 -4.21 -9.16 -4.26
CA CYS A 45 -4.98 -10.36 -4.53
C CYS A 45 -5.36 -10.47 -6.02
N ALA A 46 -5.28 -11.68 -6.56
CA ALA A 46 -5.89 -12.07 -7.82
C ALA A 46 -7.02 -13.07 -7.54
N ALA A 47 -8.15 -12.89 -8.19
CA ALA A 47 -9.33 -13.73 -8.05
C ALA A 47 -9.88 -14.12 -9.43
N SER A 48 -10.43 -15.32 -9.54
CA SER A 48 -11.07 -15.83 -10.75
C SER A 48 -12.32 -16.63 -10.39
N SER A 49 -13.35 -16.56 -11.22
CA SER A 49 -14.54 -17.41 -11.11
C SER A 49 -14.34 -18.82 -11.65
N GLU A 50 -13.23 -19.06 -12.35
CA GLU A 50 -12.86 -20.37 -12.87
C GLU A 50 -11.86 -21.05 -11.95
N LYS A 51 -11.83 -22.40 -11.99
CA LYS A 51 -10.77 -23.17 -11.35
C LYS A 51 -9.48 -23.00 -12.17
N ARG A 52 -8.45 -22.42 -11.56
CA ARG A 52 -7.14 -22.19 -12.17
C ARG A 52 -6.10 -22.94 -11.34
N GLN A 53 -5.15 -23.58 -12.01
CA GLN A 53 -4.03 -24.22 -11.34
C GLN A 53 -3.02 -23.17 -10.88
N TRP A 54 -2.20 -23.56 -9.90
CA TRP A 54 -1.07 -22.77 -9.45
C TRP A 54 -0.13 -22.43 -10.63
N SER A 55 0.32 -21.18 -10.69
CA SER A 55 1.25 -20.69 -11.70
C SER A 55 2.36 -19.90 -11.05
N GLU A 56 3.60 -20.38 -11.18
CA GLU A 56 4.78 -19.68 -10.68
C GLU A 56 4.97 -18.32 -11.36
N ARG A 57 4.63 -18.22 -12.65
CA ARG A 57 4.65 -16.94 -13.37
C ARG A 57 3.66 -15.95 -12.78
N ALA A 58 2.45 -16.41 -12.43
CA ALA A 58 1.45 -15.54 -11.80
C ALA A 58 1.94 -15.06 -10.42
N GLU A 59 2.53 -15.96 -9.62
CA GLU A 59 3.15 -15.60 -8.34
C GLU A 59 4.23 -14.52 -8.51
N GLN A 60 5.19 -14.73 -9.42
CA GLN A 60 6.28 -13.79 -9.66
C GLN A 60 5.78 -12.40 -10.09
N VAL A 61 4.75 -12.37 -10.96
CA VAL A 61 4.14 -11.11 -11.40
C VAL A 61 3.45 -10.40 -10.24
N LEU A 62 2.68 -11.11 -9.41
CA LEU A 62 2.04 -10.51 -8.24
C LEU A 62 3.07 -10.00 -7.22
N GLN A 63 4.16 -10.73 -6.99
CA GLN A 63 5.25 -10.29 -6.11
C GLN A 63 5.93 -9.03 -6.63
N LEU A 64 6.19 -8.94 -7.94
CA LEU A 64 6.72 -7.72 -8.56
C LEU A 64 5.78 -6.53 -8.33
N PHE A 65 4.49 -6.69 -8.63
CA PHE A 65 3.52 -5.61 -8.44
C PHE A 65 3.34 -5.23 -6.97
N ALA A 66 3.35 -6.19 -6.04
CA ALA A 66 3.32 -5.91 -4.60
C ALA A 66 4.53 -5.05 -4.18
N GLY A 67 5.73 -5.35 -4.69
CA GLY A 67 6.92 -4.54 -4.45
C GLY A 67 6.83 -3.13 -5.04
N LEU A 68 6.32 -2.99 -6.27
CA LEU A 68 6.13 -1.68 -6.91
C LEU A 68 5.10 -0.82 -6.16
N ILE A 69 4.01 -1.42 -5.70
CA ILE A 69 2.99 -0.74 -4.90
C ILE A 69 3.59 -0.26 -3.57
N ALA A 70 4.35 -1.11 -2.87
CA ALA A 70 5.04 -0.73 -1.64
C ALA A 70 5.99 0.45 -1.84
N GLN A 71 6.79 0.42 -2.91
CA GLN A 71 7.68 1.53 -3.26
C GLN A 71 6.92 2.82 -3.56
N TYR A 72 5.79 2.73 -4.27
CA TYR A 72 4.97 3.89 -4.59
C TYR A 72 4.37 4.52 -3.32
N ILE A 73 3.80 3.71 -2.42
CA ILE A 73 3.25 4.16 -1.14
C ILE A 73 4.33 4.87 -0.32
N GLN A 74 5.51 4.27 -0.20
CA GLN A 74 6.62 4.86 0.53
C GLN A 74 7.05 6.21 -0.05
N LYS A 75 7.13 6.30 -1.38
CA LYS A 75 7.50 7.53 -2.08
C LYS A 75 6.49 8.65 -1.82
N GLU A 76 5.19 8.36 -1.92
CA GLU A 76 4.15 9.37 -1.63
C GLU A 76 4.20 9.82 -0.17
N ALA A 77 4.41 8.91 0.79
CA ALA A 77 4.56 9.27 2.20
C ALA A 77 5.76 10.19 2.45
N LEU A 78 6.91 9.92 1.82
CA LEU A 78 8.10 10.77 1.95
C LEU A 78 7.92 12.15 1.30
N VAL A 79 7.23 12.21 0.16
CA VAL A 79 6.91 13.48 -0.51
C VAL A 79 6.02 14.34 0.39
N GLU A 80 5.03 13.75 1.05
CA GLU A 80 4.14 14.48 1.93
C GLU A 80 4.87 14.97 3.19
N GLN A 81 5.71 14.13 3.81
CA GLN A 81 6.57 14.55 4.92
C GLN A 81 7.49 15.72 4.55
N LEU A 82 8.05 15.70 3.33
CA LEU A 82 8.89 16.79 2.85
C LEU A 82 8.10 18.09 2.67
N ARG A 83 6.84 18.01 2.23
CA ARG A 83 5.95 19.17 2.09
C ARG A 83 5.58 19.76 3.44
N GLU A 84 5.21 18.92 4.40
CA GLU A 84 4.89 19.35 5.77
C GLU A 84 6.10 20.01 6.43
N ALA A 85 7.29 19.40 6.32
CA ALA A 85 8.52 19.97 6.85
C ALA A 85 8.87 21.32 6.20
N ASN A 86 8.71 21.44 4.88
CA ASN A 86 8.90 22.72 4.19
C ASN A 86 7.90 23.79 4.66
N ALA A 87 6.62 23.44 4.80
CA ALA A 87 5.60 24.38 5.27
C ALA A 87 5.89 24.86 6.69
N ALA A 88 6.32 23.97 7.59
CA ALA A 88 6.72 24.32 8.95
C ALA A 88 7.94 25.24 8.98
N LEU A 89 8.97 24.96 8.16
CA LEU A 89 10.15 25.81 8.04
C LEU A 89 9.81 27.19 7.48
N ILE A 90 8.94 27.25 6.47
CA ILE A 90 8.45 28.49 5.88
C ILE A 90 7.72 29.33 6.93
N ALA A 91 6.79 28.73 7.69
CA ALA A 91 6.08 29.40 8.77
C ALA A 91 7.02 29.95 9.86
N GLN A 92 8.03 29.18 10.26
CA GLN A 92 9.07 29.65 11.20
C GLN A 92 9.94 30.76 10.59
N SER A 93 10.20 30.71 9.28
CA SER A 93 10.98 31.73 8.58
C SER A 93 10.27 33.08 8.45
N TYR A 94 8.96 33.13 8.71
CA TYR A 94 8.16 34.36 8.73
C TYR A 94 8.00 34.97 10.13
N THR A 95 8.52 34.34 11.17
CA THR A 95 8.44 34.87 12.54
C THR A 95 9.81 35.40 12.99
N ASP A 96 9.82 36.60 13.53
CA ASP A 96 10.99 37.18 14.16
C ASP A 96 11.20 36.55 15.53
N SER A 97 12.34 35.89 15.73
CA SER A 97 12.63 35.10 16.93
C SER A 97 12.85 35.95 18.19
N LEU A 98 13.04 37.26 18.05
CA LEU A 98 13.24 38.18 19.17
C LEU A 98 11.90 38.77 19.67
N THR A 99 10.90 38.88 18.80
CA THR A 99 9.63 39.55 19.10
C THR A 99 8.39 38.65 19.02
N GLY A 100 8.49 37.47 18.38
CA GLY A 100 7.37 36.58 18.12
C GLY A 100 6.37 37.11 17.09
N LEU A 101 6.67 38.25 16.47
CA LEU A 101 5.85 38.91 15.44
C LEU A 101 6.27 38.46 14.03
N PRO A 102 5.44 38.70 13.00
CA PRO A 102 5.84 38.51 11.60
C PRO A 102 7.10 39.32 11.29
N ASN A 103 8.06 38.72 10.60
CA ASN A 103 9.26 39.42 10.12
C ASN A 103 9.01 40.04 8.75
N ARG A 104 10.01 40.74 8.20
CA ARG A 104 9.95 41.47 6.92
C ARG A 104 9.50 40.66 5.69
N ARG A 105 9.50 39.32 5.75
CA ARG A 105 9.01 38.44 4.68
C ARG A 105 7.53 38.09 4.83
N GLY A 106 6.95 38.27 6.03
CA GLY A 106 5.53 38.07 6.32
C GLY A 106 4.66 39.32 6.10
N ASP A 107 5.28 40.46 5.77
CA ASP A 107 4.60 41.70 5.37
C ASP A 107 4.10 41.61 3.91
N PHE A 108 3.16 40.72 3.61
CA PHE A 108 2.38 40.71 2.36
C PHE A 108 0.95 40.23 2.59
#